data_AF-A0A661ZBJ7-F1
#
_entry.id   AF-A0A661ZBJ7-F1
#
_cell.length_a   1.000
_cell.length_b   1.000
_cell.length_c   1.000
_cell.angle_alpha   90.00
_cell.angle_beta   90.00
_cell.angle_gamma   90.00
#
_symmetry.space_group_name_H-M   'P 1'
#
loop_
_entity.id
_entity.type
_entity.pdbx_description
1 polymer ?
#
loop_
_entity_poly.entity_id
_entity_poly.type
_entity_poly.pdbx_seq_one_letter_code
_entity_poly.pdbx_strand_id
1 'polypeptide(L)'
;MISKKQSVYLWLFAIVFTVATAVYQKSTGPTYPKKGEVEVNGESYSYKLLTSWGGDLDATIKIEVPENINGFITYRKYRTQDEWQKVNMVHDGEYLSGDLPHQPPAGKLEYIVTILTNKKQHVLKEKPIVIRFKGGVPLFILIPHVIFMFTAMLYSTRTGIEAIGKGHRTYNYTIITTVCLLIGGLILGPIVQKYAFGDYWTGWPFGGDWTDNKTIFAFLFWIIAIVALRINRKNRLWPIIATIVLFSMYMIPHSMGGSELDNETGKVTTGIK
;
A
#
# COMPACT_ATOMS: atom_id res chain seq x y z
N MET A 1 38.02 -0.64 8.40
CA MET A 1 37.60 -0.23 7.04
C MET A 1 36.89 -1.40 6.40
N ILE A 2 35.76 -1.19 5.73
CA ILE A 2 35.00 -2.25 5.05
C ILE A 2 35.77 -2.64 3.78
N SER A 3 36.14 -3.91 3.66
CA SER A 3 36.83 -4.44 2.48
C SER A 3 35.89 -4.50 1.27
N LYS A 4 36.44 -4.60 0.04
CA LYS A 4 35.62 -4.76 -1.17
C LYS A 4 34.69 -5.98 -1.08
N LYS A 5 35.22 -7.13 -0.62
CA LYS A 5 34.42 -8.36 -0.42
C LYS A 5 33.30 -8.14 0.60
N GLN A 6 33.60 -7.52 1.75
CA GLN A 6 32.60 -7.19 2.75
C GLN A 6 31.52 -6.27 2.17
N SER A 7 31.89 -5.25 1.40
CA SER A 7 30.91 -4.34 0.80
C SER A 7 29.95 -5.06 -0.17
N VAL A 8 30.38 -6.10 -0.88
CA VAL A 8 29.50 -6.90 -1.74
C VAL A 8 28.44 -7.61 -0.91
N TYR A 9 28.84 -8.28 0.18
CA TYR A 9 27.90 -8.94 1.09
C TYR A 9 26.92 -7.95 1.74
N LEU A 10 27.39 -6.76 2.12
CA LEU A 10 26.52 -5.73 2.69
C LEU A 10 25.49 -5.19 1.68
N TRP A 11 25.86 -5.10 0.40
CA TRP A 11 24.92 -4.75 -0.66
C TRP A 11 23.92 -5.86 -0.92
N LEU A 12 24.37 -7.11 -0.98
CA LEU A 12 23.49 -8.27 -1.14
C LEU A 12 22.48 -8.35 0.01
N PHE A 13 22.95 -8.16 1.25
CA PHE A 13 22.08 -8.06 2.42
C PHE A 13 21.07 -6.91 2.29
N ALA A 14 21.52 -5.71 1.92
CA ALA A 14 20.63 -4.54 1.78
C ALA A 14 19.55 -4.77 0.71
N ILE A 15 19.89 -5.44 -0.40
CA ILE A 15 18.93 -5.82 -1.46
C ILE A 15 17.90 -6.80 -0.90
N VAL A 16 18.34 -7.91 -0.30
CA VAL A 16 17.44 -8.93 0.27
C VAL A 16 16.53 -8.31 1.33
N PHE A 17 17.08 -7.48 2.22
CA PHE A 17 16.32 -6.79 3.26
C PHE A 17 15.27 -5.83 2.70
N THR A 18 15.63 -5.06 1.67
CA THR A 18 14.71 -4.13 1.00
C THR A 18 13.57 -4.88 0.31
N VAL A 19 13.88 -5.98 -0.40
CA VAL A 19 12.86 -6.82 -1.06
C VAL A 19 11.95 -7.46 -0.01
N ALA A 20 12.49 -8.00 1.07
CA ALA A 20 11.70 -8.59 2.16
C ALA A 20 10.76 -7.54 2.79
N THR A 21 11.26 -6.32 3.03
CA THR A 21 10.46 -5.20 3.54
C THR A 21 9.33 -4.84 2.58
N ALA A 22 9.61 -4.73 1.29
CA ALA A 22 8.60 -4.40 0.28
C ALA A 22 7.51 -5.49 0.15
N VAL A 23 7.89 -6.76 0.24
CA VAL A 23 6.92 -7.88 0.25
C VAL A 23 6.03 -7.79 1.49
N TYR A 24 6.61 -7.55 2.67
CA TYR A 24 5.87 -7.37 3.92
C TYR A 24 4.89 -6.19 3.84
N GLN A 25 5.33 -5.05 3.31
CA GLN A 25 4.46 -3.88 3.12
C GLN A 25 3.30 -4.16 2.18
N LYS A 26 3.55 -4.86 1.08
CA LYS A 26 2.52 -5.21 0.09
C LYS A 26 1.50 -6.18 0.68
N SER A 27 1.92 -7.15 1.48
CA SER A 27 1.02 -8.16 2.06
C SER A 27 0.21 -7.65 3.26
N THR A 28 0.74 -6.69 4.01
CA THR A 28 0.07 -6.06 5.16
C THR A 28 -0.76 -4.83 4.79
N GLY A 29 -0.62 -4.32 3.56
CA GLY A 29 -1.36 -3.16 3.07
C GLY A 29 -2.87 -3.42 2.92
N PRO A 30 -3.70 -2.36 3.03
CA PRO A 30 -5.16 -2.45 2.92
C PRO A 30 -5.61 -2.87 1.52
N THR A 31 -4.77 -2.66 0.49
CA THR A 31 -5.03 -3.04 -0.91
C THR A 31 -4.68 -4.49 -1.21
N TYR A 32 -4.19 -5.27 -0.23
CA TYR A 32 -3.92 -6.69 -0.43
C TYR A 32 -5.23 -7.48 -0.47
N PRO A 33 -5.51 -8.24 -1.55
CA PRO A 33 -6.74 -9.01 -1.67
C PRO A 33 -6.90 -10.02 -0.54
N LYS A 34 -8.12 -10.19 -0.05
CA LYS A 34 -8.42 -11.18 0.99
C LYS A 34 -8.66 -12.54 0.34
N LYS A 35 -7.76 -13.46 0.61
CA LYS A 35 -7.86 -14.85 0.16
C LYS A 35 -8.48 -15.72 1.25
N GLY A 36 -9.09 -16.81 0.83
CA GLY A 36 -9.58 -17.86 1.71
C GLY A 36 -10.08 -19.04 0.89
N GLU A 37 -10.64 -19.99 1.60
CA GLU A 37 -11.23 -21.19 1.05
C GLU A 37 -12.64 -21.33 1.60
N VAL A 38 -13.54 -21.88 0.78
CA VAL A 38 -14.89 -22.24 1.19
C VAL A 38 -15.13 -23.69 0.85
N GLU A 39 -15.58 -24.46 1.84
CA GLU A 39 -15.94 -25.85 1.63
C GLU A 39 -17.41 -25.92 1.20
N VAL A 40 -17.64 -26.52 0.04
CA VAL A 40 -18.96 -26.69 -0.56
C VAL A 40 -19.08 -28.12 -1.07
N ASN A 41 -20.10 -28.85 -0.60
CA ASN A 41 -20.35 -30.25 -0.94
C ASN A 41 -19.14 -31.20 -0.71
N GLY A 42 -18.25 -30.87 0.24
CA GLY A 42 -17.05 -31.66 0.56
C GLY A 42 -15.83 -31.34 -0.32
N GLU A 43 -15.93 -30.37 -1.23
CA GLU A 43 -14.81 -29.83 -1.99
C GLU A 43 -14.46 -28.42 -1.51
N SER A 44 -13.16 -28.09 -1.49
CA SER A 44 -12.68 -26.76 -1.10
C SER A 44 -12.40 -25.91 -2.33
N TYR A 45 -13.00 -24.73 -2.40
CA TYR A 45 -12.78 -23.76 -3.46
C TYR A 45 -12.05 -22.53 -2.92
N SER A 46 -10.91 -22.21 -3.53
CA SER A 46 -10.15 -21.01 -3.17
C SER A 46 -10.77 -19.77 -3.81
N TYR A 47 -10.80 -18.66 -3.07
CA TYR A 47 -11.33 -17.39 -3.57
C TYR A 47 -10.39 -16.23 -3.26
N LYS A 48 -10.54 -15.14 -4.03
CA LYS A 48 -9.78 -13.90 -3.87
C LYS A 48 -10.72 -12.70 -3.94
N LEU A 49 -10.95 -12.07 -2.79
CA LEU A 49 -11.79 -10.89 -2.65
C LEU A 49 -10.96 -9.61 -2.79
N LEU A 50 -11.35 -8.74 -3.71
CA LEU A 50 -10.65 -7.49 -4.01
C LEU A 50 -10.84 -6.45 -2.90
N THR A 51 -9.76 -5.77 -2.53
CA THR A 51 -9.78 -4.66 -1.55
C THR A 51 -9.38 -3.32 -2.17
N SER A 52 -8.98 -3.34 -3.44
CA SER A 52 -8.80 -2.12 -4.24
C SER A 52 -9.15 -2.39 -5.68
N TRP A 53 -9.74 -1.39 -6.33
CA TRP A 53 -10.06 -1.40 -7.76
C TRP A 53 -9.63 -0.08 -8.39
N GLY A 54 -9.11 -0.14 -9.61
CA GLY A 54 -8.67 1.04 -10.34
C GLY A 54 -9.31 1.12 -11.72
N GLY A 55 -9.55 2.35 -12.17
CA GLY A 55 -10.16 2.64 -13.47
C GLY A 55 -11.64 3.04 -13.36
N ASP A 56 -12.26 3.23 -14.53
CA ASP A 56 -13.58 3.86 -14.66
C ASP A 56 -14.72 2.85 -14.83
N LEU A 57 -14.42 1.55 -14.64
CA LEU A 57 -15.38 0.45 -14.77
C LEU A 57 -15.75 -0.11 -13.39
N ASP A 58 -16.81 -0.90 -13.38
CA ASP A 58 -17.24 -1.68 -12.23
C ASP A 58 -16.18 -2.68 -11.79
N ALA A 59 -16.18 -3.01 -10.50
CA ALA A 59 -15.24 -3.95 -9.92
C ALA A 59 -15.82 -5.37 -9.95
N THR A 60 -15.39 -6.17 -10.93
CA THR A 60 -15.84 -7.56 -11.06
C THR A 60 -15.17 -8.46 -10.02
N ILE A 61 -15.97 -9.05 -9.15
CA ILE A 61 -15.56 -10.12 -8.23
C ILE A 61 -15.81 -11.45 -8.92
N LYS A 62 -14.75 -12.26 -9.09
CA LYS A 62 -14.82 -13.58 -9.73
C LYS A 62 -14.35 -14.67 -8.79
N ILE A 63 -15.03 -15.81 -8.84
CA ILE A 63 -14.71 -17.00 -8.04
C ILE A 63 -14.81 -18.20 -8.96
N GLU A 64 -13.78 -19.04 -8.95
CA GLU A 64 -13.74 -20.30 -9.70
C GLU A 64 -14.52 -21.36 -8.92
N VAL A 65 -15.67 -21.76 -9.45
CA VAL A 65 -16.58 -22.75 -8.87
C VAL A 65 -17.32 -23.50 -9.98
N PRO A 66 -17.84 -24.71 -9.72
CA PRO A 66 -18.68 -25.41 -10.68
C PRO A 66 -20.00 -24.68 -10.98
N GLU A 67 -20.54 -24.91 -12.18
CA GLU A 67 -21.73 -24.22 -12.73
C GLU A 67 -23.02 -24.41 -11.92
N ASN A 68 -23.12 -25.45 -11.10
CA ASN A 68 -24.27 -25.68 -10.22
C ASN A 68 -24.26 -24.77 -8.97
N ILE A 69 -23.20 -23.99 -8.77
CA ILE A 69 -23.05 -23.07 -7.66
C ILE A 69 -23.51 -21.67 -8.08
N ASN A 70 -24.51 -21.17 -7.34
CA ASN A 70 -25.01 -19.82 -7.51
C ASN A 70 -24.49 -18.91 -6.40
N GLY A 71 -24.69 -17.60 -6.51
CA GLY A 71 -24.32 -16.70 -5.44
C GLY A 71 -24.77 -15.27 -5.70
N PHE A 72 -24.53 -14.43 -4.71
CA PHE A 72 -24.79 -13.01 -4.79
C PHE A 72 -23.79 -12.24 -3.95
N ILE A 73 -23.66 -10.96 -4.30
CA ILE A 73 -22.88 -9.99 -3.57
C ILE A 73 -23.88 -9.04 -2.90
N THR A 74 -23.74 -8.85 -1.59
CA THR A 74 -24.40 -7.73 -0.91
C THR A 74 -23.38 -6.65 -0.65
N TYR A 75 -23.73 -5.40 -0.94
CA TYR A 75 -22.84 -4.26 -0.73
C TYR A 75 -23.58 -3.01 -0.33
N ARG A 76 -22.83 -2.05 0.22
CA ARG A 76 -23.27 -0.67 0.42
C ARG A 76 -22.07 0.27 0.50
N LYS A 77 -22.32 1.57 0.52
CA LYS A 77 -21.27 2.56 0.74
C LYS A 77 -20.67 2.40 2.12
N TYR A 78 -19.34 2.43 2.19
CA TYR A 78 -18.62 2.25 3.44
C TYR A 78 -18.98 3.36 4.44
N ARG A 79 -19.18 2.99 5.72
CA ARG A 79 -19.54 3.91 6.81
C ARG A 79 -20.81 4.73 6.56
N THR A 80 -21.80 4.13 5.92
CA THR A 80 -23.15 4.70 5.79
C THR A 80 -24.17 3.82 6.52
N GLN A 81 -25.35 4.38 6.78
CA GLN A 81 -26.52 3.61 7.22
C GLN A 81 -27.39 3.15 6.04
N ASP A 82 -26.87 3.24 4.81
CA ASP A 82 -27.57 2.81 3.62
C ASP A 82 -27.96 1.33 3.74
N GLU A 83 -29.10 0.99 3.15
CA GLU A 83 -29.53 -0.40 3.02
C GLU A 83 -28.55 -1.19 2.15
N TRP A 84 -28.35 -2.47 2.50
CA TRP A 84 -27.54 -3.37 1.72
C TRP A 84 -28.22 -3.68 0.39
N GLN A 85 -27.56 -3.32 -0.71
CA GLN A 85 -27.98 -3.67 -2.04
C GLN A 85 -27.49 -5.07 -2.40
N LYS A 86 -28.25 -5.79 -3.21
CA LYS A 86 -27.95 -7.17 -3.62
C LYS A 86 -27.77 -7.25 -5.12
N VAL A 87 -26.65 -7.83 -5.57
CA VAL A 87 -26.36 -8.15 -6.96
C VAL A 87 -26.20 -9.65 -7.08
N ASN A 88 -27.02 -10.29 -7.91
CA ASN A 88 -26.86 -11.70 -8.22
C ASN A 88 -25.63 -11.89 -9.10
N MET A 89 -24.86 -12.92 -8.83
CA MET A 89 -23.70 -13.29 -9.64
C MET A 89 -24.15 -14.15 -10.83
N VAL A 90 -23.44 -14.03 -11.94
CA VAL A 90 -23.65 -14.78 -13.18
C VAL A 90 -22.52 -15.77 -13.36
N HIS A 91 -22.86 -17.01 -13.70
CA HIS A 91 -21.91 -18.06 -13.98
C HIS A 91 -21.61 -18.14 -15.49
N ASP A 92 -20.33 -18.25 -15.89
CA ASP A 92 -19.91 -18.39 -17.30
C ASP A 92 -19.43 -19.80 -17.70
N GLY A 93 -19.44 -20.73 -16.74
CA GLY A 93 -19.06 -22.14 -16.90
C GLY A 93 -17.81 -22.49 -16.08
N GLU A 94 -16.95 -21.51 -15.81
CA GLU A 94 -15.75 -21.67 -14.98
C GLU A 94 -15.77 -20.74 -13.76
N TYR A 95 -16.33 -19.53 -13.92
CA TYR A 95 -16.38 -18.51 -12.90
C TYR A 95 -17.80 -18.06 -12.58
N LEU A 96 -18.08 -17.95 -11.29
CA LEU A 96 -19.17 -17.16 -10.75
C LEU A 96 -18.69 -15.71 -10.58
N SER A 97 -19.29 -14.78 -11.32
CA SER A 97 -18.86 -13.38 -11.41
C SER A 97 -19.98 -12.41 -11.02
N GLY A 98 -19.65 -11.35 -10.30
CA GLY A 98 -20.59 -10.26 -10.01
C GLY A 98 -19.90 -8.91 -9.91
N ASP A 99 -20.59 -7.86 -10.36
CA ASP A 99 -20.04 -6.52 -10.46
C ASP A 99 -20.46 -5.66 -9.26
N LEU A 100 -19.47 -5.03 -8.64
CA LEU A 100 -19.68 -3.93 -7.69
C LEU A 100 -19.64 -2.62 -8.47
N PRO A 101 -20.62 -1.72 -8.30
CA PRO A 101 -20.70 -0.50 -9.09
C PRO A 101 -19.49 0.39 -8.86
N HIS A 102 -18.98 0.97 -9.95
CA HIS A 102 -17.90 1.93 -9.92
C HIS A 102 -18.17 3.04 -8.88
N GLN A 103 -17.11 3.44 -8.17
CA GLN A 103 -17.12 4.61 -7.29
C GLN A 103 -16.07 5.61 -7.74
N PRO A 104 -16.32 6.91 -7.56
CA PRO A 104 -15.29 7.92 -7.81
C PRO A 104 -14.03 7.67 -6.95
N PRO A 105 -12.88 8.25 -7.33
CA PRO A 105 -11.64 8.12 -6.57
C PRO A 105 -11.83 8.40 -5.07
N ALA A 106 -11.16 7.59 -4.23
CA ALA A 106 -11.30 7.57 -2.77
C ALA A 106 -12.64 7.03 -2.23
N GLY A 107 -13.61 6.73 -3.11
CA GLY A 107 -14.83 6.00 -2.78
C GLY A 107 -14.54 4.60 -2.26
N LYS A 108 -15.37 4.15 -1.32
CA LYS A 108 -15.27 2.83 -0.71
C LYS A 108 -16.64 2.16 -0.65
N LEU A 109 -16.67 0.88 -1.00
CA LEU A 109 -17.80 0.01 -0.72
C LEU A 109 -17.38 -1.01 0.34
N GLU A 110 -18.33 -1.42 1.16
CA GLU A 110 -18.22 -2.67 1.91
C GLU A 110 -19.14 -3.71 1.31
N TYR A 111 -18.64 -4.94 1.18
CA TYR A 111 -19.36 -6.00 0.51
C TYR A 111 -19.13 -7.37 1.17
N ILE A 112 -20.10 -8.25 1.00
CA ILE A 112 -20.09 -9.64 1.42
C ILE A 112 -20.44 -10.49 0.20
N VAL A 113 -19.73 -11.60 0.01
CA VAL A 113 -20.05 -12.56 -1.03
C VAL A 113 -20.63 -13.80 -0.37
N THR A 114 -21.79 -14.22 -0.86
CA THR A 114 -22.53 -15.38 -0.38
C THR A 114 -22.71 -16.35 -1.53
N ILE A 115 -22.24 -17.57 -1.32
CA ILE A 115 -22.44 -18.69 -2.22
C ILE A 115 -23.68 -19.48 -1.78
N LEU A 116 -24.48 -19.89 -2.74
CA LEU A 116 -25.71 -20.65 -2.59
C LEU A 116 -25.54 -22.05 -3.17
N THR A 117 -25.86 -23.04 -2.36
CA THR A 117 -26.11 -24.41 -2.82
C THR A 117 -27.53 -24.83 -2.55
N ASN A 118 -27.97 -25.94 -3.16
CA ASN A 118 -29.32 -26.50 -3.02
C ASN A 118 -29.79 -26.70 -1.56
N LYS A 119 -28.89 -26.66 -0.57
CA LYS A 119 -29.22 -26.93 0.84
C LYS A 119 -28.77 -25.85 1.82
N LYS A 120 -27.82 -24.95 1.49
CA LYS A 120 -27.24 -23.98 2.44
C LYS A 120 -26.68 -22.72 1.78
N GLN A 121 -26.58 -21.65 2.57
CA GLN A 121 -25.82 -20.44 2.22
C GLN A 121 -24.44 -20.50 2.88
N HIS A 122 -23.40 -20.13 2.13
CA HIS A 122 -22.02 -20.08 2.59
C HIS A 122 -21.49 -18.66 2.41
N VAL A 123 -21.29 -17.95 3.51
CA VAL A 123 -20.67 -16.62 3.51
C VAL A 123 -19.16 -16.80 3.47
N LEU A 124 -18.48 -16.23 2.47
CA LEU A 124 -17.03 -16.45 2.29
C LEU A 124 -16.21 -15.88 3.44
N LYS A 125 -16.60 -14.70 3.94
CA LYS A 125 -15.98 -14.04 5.09
C LYS A 125 -17.05 -13.41 5.97
N GLU A 126 -16.99 -13.70 7.27
CA GLU A 126 -17.93 -13.15 8.27
C GLU A 126 -17.88 -11.62 8.34
N LYS A 127 -16.69 -11.04 8.21
CA LYS A 127 -16.51 -9.58 8.21
C LYS A 127 -16.62 -9.04 6.78
N PRO A 128 -17.39 -7.97 6.56
CA PRO A 128 -17.45 -7.30 5.26
C PRO A 128 -16.05 -6.92 4.75
N ILE A 129 -15.84 -7.09 3.46
CA ILE A 129 -14.63 -6.66 2.78
C ILE A 129 -14.81 -5.21 2.34
N VAL A 130 -13.84 -4.36 2.66
CA VAL A 130 -13.82 -2.98 2.18
C VAL A 130 -12.98 -2.91 0.91
N ILE A 131 -13.59 -2.45 -0.17
CA ILE A 131 -12.92 -2.17 -1.44
C ILE A 131 -12.80 -0.66 -1.64
N ARG A 132 -11.59 -0.19 -1.93
CA ARG A 132 -11.32 1.22 -2.26
C ARG A 132 -11.12 1.40 -3.76
N PHE A 133 -11.80 2.39 -4.32
CA PHE A 133 -11.66 2.79 -5.72
C PHE A 133 -10.60 3.89 -5.87
N LYS A 134 -9.81 3.80 -6.93
CA LYS A 134 -8.75 4.76 -7.26
C LYS A 134 -8.75 5.11 -8.75
N GLY A 135 -8.33 6.33 -9.06
CA GLY A 135 -8.06 6.74 -10.43
C GLY A 135 -6.87 6.00 -11.06
N GLY A 136 -6.80 6.03 -12.38
CA GLY A 136 -5.66 5.50 -13.14
C GLY A 136 -4.42 6.38 -12.96
N VAL A 137 -3.32 5.80 -12.50
CA VAL A 137 -2.04 6.50 -12.39
C VAL A 137 -1.18 6.18 -13.62
N PRO A 138 -0.72 7.17 -14.39
CA PRO A 138 0.11 6.93 -15.54
C PRO A 138 1.41 6.19 -15.18
N LEU A 139 1.75 5.14 -15.95
CA LEU A 139 2.92 4.30 -15.67
C LEU A 139 4.23 5.08 -15.69
N PHE A 140 4.34 6.11 -16.55
CA PHE A 140 5.54 6.95 -16.61
C PHE A 140 5.76 7.81 -15.35
N ILE A 141 4.76 7.91 -14.45
CA ILE A 141 4.89 8.56 -13.14
C ILE A 141 5.07 7.51 -12.05
N LEU A 142 4.25 6.45 -12.09
CA LEU A 142 4.27 5.39 -11.10
C LEU A 142 5.60 4.63 -11.09
N ILE A 143 6.16 4.31 -12.25
CA ILE A 143 7.41 3.55 -12.36
C ILE A 143 8.58 4.36 -11.75
N PRO A 144 8.82 5.63 -12.13
CA PRO A 144 9.84 6.44 -11.47
C PRO A 144 9.62 6.59 -9.96
N HIS A 145 8.38 6.83 -9.51
CA HIS A 145 8.06 6.94 -8.09
C HIS A 145 8.54 5.70 -7.32
N VAL A 146 8.15 4.52 -7.79
CA VAL A 146 8.52 3.24 -7.18
C VAL A 146 10.05 3.06 -7.19
N ILE A 147 10.72 3.31 -8.33
CA ILE A 147 12.18 3.18 -8.42
C ILE A 147 12.90 4.07 -7.39
N PHE A 148 12.48 5.33 -7.25
CA PHE A 148 13.07 6.25 -6.28
C PHE A 148 12.81 5.81 -4.83
N MET A 149 11.61 5.33 -4.51
CA MET A 149 11.28 4.85 -3.16
C MET A 149 12.09 3.60 -2.79
N PHE A 150 12.19 2.62 -3.70
CA PHE A 150 13.02 1.42 -3.48
C PHE A 150 14.51 1.77 -3.36
N THR A 151 14.99 2.71 -4.18
CA THR A 151 16.39 3.17 -4.12
C THR A 151 16.66 3.89 -2.80
N ALA A 152 15.74 4.73 -2.33
CA ALA A 152 15.87 5.39 -1.03
C ALA A 152 15.95 4.36 0.11
N MET A 153 15.07 3.36 0.12
CA MET A 153 15.09 2.31 1.14
C MET A 153 16.38 1.46 1.09
N LEU A 154 16.81 1.07 -0.11
CA LEU A 154 18.04 0.31 -0.32
C LEU A 154 19.28 1.06 0.19
N TYR A 155 19.44 2.33 -0.22
CA TYR A 155 20.56 3.16 0.22
C TYR A 155 20.44 3.54 1.70
N SER A 156 19.24 3.67 2.26
CA SER A 156 19.02 3.84 3.70
C SER A 156 19.59 2.67 4.48
N THR A 157 19.18 1.42 4.16
CA THR A 157 19.70 0.21 4.82
C THR A 157 21.22 0.13 4.67
N ARG A 158 21.76 0.40 3.47
CA ARG A 158 23.21 0.37 3.26
C ARG A 158 23.93 1.46 4.06
N THR A 159 23.34 2.64 4.22
CA THR A 159 23.87 3.76 5.00
C THR A 159 23.93 3.41 6.49
N GLY A 160 22.87 2.84 7.06
CA GLY A 160 22.86 2.43 8.47
C GLY A 160 23.97 1.43 8.78
N ILE A 161 24.14 0.41 7.92
CA ILE A 161 25.22 -0.57 8.06
C ILE A 161 26.60 0.08 7.88
N GLU A 162 26.76 0.97 6.90
CA GLU A 162 28.02 1.70 6.66
C GLU A 162 28.40 2.56 7.88
N ALA A 163 27.43 3.23 8.49
CA ALA A 163 27.63 4.05 9.68
C ALA A 163 28.10 3.19 10.88
N ILE A 164 27.48 2.03 11.11
CA ILE A 164 27.89 1.07 12.14
C ILE A 164 29.33 0.57 11.88
N GLY A 165 29.62 0.19 10.63
CA GLY A 165 30.92 -0.32 10.19
C GLY A 165 32.04 0.73 10.09
N LYS A 166 31.78 1.98 10.48
CA LYS A 166 32.72 3.11 10.38
C LYS A 166 33.22 3.33 8.94
N GLY A 167 32.34 3.10 7.97
CA GLY A 167 32.65 3.20 6.56
C GLY A 167 32.81 4.65 6.09
N HIS A 168 33.58 4.84 5.04
CA HIS A 168 33.89 6.18 4.51
C HIS A 168 32.78 6.71 3.56
N ARG A 169 31.82 5.85 3.16
CA ARG A 169 30.80 6.19 2.16
C ARG A 169 29.50 6.67 2.77
N THR A 170 29.38 6.70 4.10
CA THR A 170 28.14 7.04 4.83
C THR A 170 27.53 8.35 4.34
N TYR A 171 28.34 9.39 4.13
CA TYR A 171 27.86 10.67 3.62
C TYR A 171 27.28 10.59 2.21
N ASN A 172 27.98 9.94 1.28
CA ASN A 172 27.51 9.84 -0.10
C ASN A 172 26.21 9.04 -0.16
N TYR A 173 26.11 7.94 0.60
CA TYR A 173 24.88 7.16 0.66
C TYR A 173 23.74 7.94 1.34
N THR A 174 24.03 8.75 2.35
CA THR A 174 23.05 9.64 2.99
C THR A 174 22.48 10.66 2.00
N ILE A 175 23.33 11.28 1.16
CA ILE A 175 22.87 12.19 0.10
C ILE A 175 21.97 11.45 -0.89
N ILE A 176 22.40 10.28 -1.38
CA ILE A 176 21.61 9.50 -2.35
C ILE A 176 20.24 9.14 -1.77
N THR A 177 20.19 8.61 -0.54
CA THR A 177 18.93 8.31 0.15
C THR A 177 18.03 9.53 0.22
N THR A 178 18.57 10.68 0.62
CA THR A 178 17.80 11.91 0.82
C THR A 178 17.24 12.44 -0.51
N VAL A 179 18.05 12.46 -1.57
CA VAL A 179 17.62 12.89 -2.90
C VAL A 179 16.56 11.96 -3.48
N CYS A 180 16.77 10.64 -3.36
CA CYS A 180 15.78 9.66 -3.81
C CYS A 180 14.47 9.78 -3.02
N LEU A 181 14.53 10.01 -1.71
CA LEU A 181 13.33 10.20 -0.87
C LEU A 181 12.61 11.52 -1.18
N LEU A 182 13.35 12.59 -1.51
CA LEU A 182 12.75 13.85 -1.96
C LEU A 182 11.97 13.64 -3.27
N ILE A 183 12.63 13.06 -4.28
CA ILE A 183 12.03 12.88 -5.61
C ILE A 183 10.90 11.86 -5.56
N GLY A 184 11.16 10.67 -5.01
CA GLY A 184 10.17 9.60 -4.92
C GLY A 184 9.04 9.93 -3.96
N GLY A 185 9.36 10.38 -2.75
CA GLY A 185 8.41 10.56 -1.66
C GLY A 185 7.66 11.89 -1.72
N LEU A 186 8.37 13.02 -1.83
CA LEU A 186 7.79 14.36 -1.66
C LEU A 186 7.45 15.09 -2.97
N ILE A 187 7.91 14.58 -4.12
CA ILE A 187 7.57 15.14 -5.44
C ILE A 187 6.64 14.18 -6.18
N LEU A 188 7.11 12.96 -6.47
CA LEU A 188 6.34 12.00 -7.25
C LEU A 188 5.20 11.36 -6.45
N GLY A 189 5.36 11.15 -5.14
CA GLY A 189 4.30 10.66 -4.25
C GLY A 189 3.02 11.51 -4.33
N PRO A 190 3.11 12.82 -4.09
CA PRO A 190 1.99 13.76 -4.25
C PRO A 190 1.32 13.70 -5.62
N ILE A 191 2.12 13.57 -6.68
CA ILE A 191 1.59 13.48 -8.05
C ILE A 191 0.82 12.16 -8.23
N VAL A 192 1.37 11.03 -7.79
CA VAL A 192 0.69 9.72 -7.80
C VAL A 192 -0.63 9.81 -7.03
N GLN A 193 -0.63 10.48 -5.89
CA GLN A 193 -1.81 10.68 -5.06
C GLN A 193 -2.88 11.51 -5.76
N LYS A 194 -2.48 12.59 -6.45
CA LYS A 194 -3.40 13.42 -7.24
C LYS A 194 -4.12 12.59 -8.29
N TYR A 195 -3.41 11.73 -9.02
CA TYR A 195 -4.02 10.84 -10.01
C TYR A 195 -4.92 9.78 -9.36
N ALA A 196 -4.52 9.24 -8.21
CA ALA A 196 -5.24 8.16 -7.56
C ALA A 196 -6.50 8.62 -6.82
N PHE A 197 -6.49 9.82 -6.22
CA PHE A 197 -7.51 10.27 -5.26
C PHE A 197 -7.97 11.72 -5.43
N GLY A 198 -7.38 12.48 -6.34
CA GLY A 198 -7.81 13.86 -6.63
C GLY A 198 -7.10 14.95 -5.82
N ASP A 199 -6.23 14.61 -4.87
CA ASP A 199 -5.49 15.58 -4.05
C ASP A 199 -3.98 15.36 -4.12
N TYR A 200 -3.20 16.45 -4.18
CA TYR A 200 -1.73 16.37 -4.21
C TYR A 200 -1.12 16.03 -2.85
N TRP A 201 -1.67 16.57 -1.77
CA TRP A 201 -1.12 16.37 -0.44
C TRP A 201 -2.24 16.35 0.56
N THR A 202 -2.25 15.34 1.41
CA THR A 202 -3.25 15.18 2.46
C THR A 202 -2.64 14.99 3.84
N GLY A 203 -1.32 15.04 3.95
CA GLY A 203 -0.60 15.13 5.21
C GLY A 203 -0.56 16.55 5.79
N TRP A 204 0.12 16.67 6.93
CA TRP A 204 0.43 17.90 7.64
C TRP A 204 1.19 18.88 6.71
N PRO A 205 0.91 20.20 6.79
CA PRO A 205 -0.01 20.85 7.72
C PRO A 205 -1.47 20.89 7.28
N PHE A 206 -1.80 20.39 6.08
CA PHE A 206 -3.11 20.59 5.45
C PHE A 206 -4.10 19.44 5.69
N GLY A 207 -3.65 18.29 6.19
CA GLY A 207 -4.49 17.15 6.50
C GLY A 207 -3.84 16.14 7.45
N GLY A 208 -4.50 14.97 7.59
CA GLY A 208 -4.16 13.94 8.57
C GLY A 208 -3.63 12.63 7.97
N ASP A 209 -3.31 12.57 6.69
CA ASP A 209 -2.83 11.33 6.06
C ASP A 209 -1.48 10.92 6.63
N TRP A 210 -1.47 9.73 7.22
CA TRP A 210 -0.28 9.19 7.85
C TRP A 210 0.80 8.86 6.82
N THR A 211 0.44 8.52 5.59
CA THR A 211 1.40 8.16 4.54
C THR A 211 2.30 9.34 4.19
N ASP A 212 1.70 10.50 4.02
CA ASP A 212 2.36 11.77 3.74
C ASP A 212 3.19 12.25 4.95
N ASN A 213 2.60 12.16 6.16
CA ASN A 213 3.26 12.55 7.40
C ASN A 213 4.53 11.73 7.68
N LYS A 214 4.46 10.40 7.49
CA LYS A 214 5.61 9.50 7.64
C LYS A 214 6.75 9.89 6.70
N THR A 215 6.42 10.28 5.46
CA THR A 215 7.40 10.60 4.44
C THR A 215 8.15 11.89 4.77
N ILE A 216 7.44 12.97 5.13
CA ILE A 216 8.10 14.21 5.60
C ILE A 216 8.92 13.95 6.86
N PHE A 217 8.37 13.22 7.84
CA PHE A 217 9.07 12.94 9.08
C PHE A 217 10.39 12.20 8.84
N ALA A 218 10.37 11.15 8.02
CA ALA A 218 11.59 10.46 7.64
C ALA A 218 12.58 11.37 6.89
N PHE A 219 12.08 12.20 5.96
CA PHE A 219 12.89 13.14 5.21
C PHE A 219 13.62 14.15 6.11
N LEU A 220 12.95 14.68 7.15
CA LEU A 220 13.57 15.60 8.11
C LEU A 220 14.76 14.96 8.84
N PHE A 221 14.65 13.71 9.26
CA PHE A 221 15.76 12.99 9.89
C PHE A 221 16.94 12.77 8.92
N TRP A 222 16.65 12.54 7.63
CA TRP A 222 17.68 12.46 6.60
C TRP A 222 18.40 13.79 6.37
N ILE A 223 17.68 14.91 6.41
CA ILE A 223 18.29 16.25 6.37
C ILE A 223 19.21 16.48 7.58
N ILE A 224 18.75 16.13 8.79
CA ILE A 224 19.59 16.22 10.00
C ILE A 224 20.84 15.35 9.87
N ALA A 225 20.72 14.14 9.32
CA ALA A 225 21.86 13.26 9.07
C ALA A 225 22.86 13.87 8.08
N ILE A 226 22.40 14.52 6.99
CA ILE A 226 23.28 15.25 6.07
C ILE A 226 24.03 16.36 6.80
N VAL A 227 23.34 17.20 7.56
CA VAL A 227 23.94 18.33 8.29
C VAL A 227 24.99 17.83 9.29
N ALA A 228 24.63 16.84 10.09
CA ALA A 228 25.53 16.26 11.10
C ALA A 228 26.78 15.65 10.47
N LEU A 229 26.65 14.94 9.34
CA LEU A 229 27.79 14.38 8.61
C LEU A 229 28.61 15.45 7.88
N ARG A 230 27.99 16.54 7.43
CA ARG A 230 28.70 17.67 6.81
C ARG A 230 29.61 18.35 7.82
N ILE A 231 29.15 18.53 9.06
CA ILE A 231 29.93 19.08 10.19
C ILE A 231 30.99 18.07 10.64
N ASN A 232 30.60 16.81 10.86
CA ASN A 232 31.51 15.76 11.30
C ASN A 232 31.28 14.47 10.52
N ARG A 233 32.18 14.18 9.58
CA ARG A 233 32.14 12.98 8.71
C ARG A 233 32.19 11.66 9.46
N LYS A 234 32.63 11.66 10.73
CA LYS A 234 32.70 10.49 11.60
C LYS A 234 31.43 10.29 12.43
N ASN A 235 30.43 11.19 12.35
CA ASN A 235 29.17 11.04 13.05
C ASN A 235 28.42 9.78 12.57
N ARG A 236 27.96 8.95 13.51
CA ARG A 236 27.23 7.71 13.21
C ARG A 236 25.81 7.72 13.73
N LEU A 237 25.57 8.54 14.75
CA LEU A 237 24.31 8.55 15.48
C LEU A 237 23.16 8.95 14.55
N TRP A 238 23.29 10.08 13.87
CA TRP A 238 22.21 10.61 13.04
C TRP A 238 21.88 9.75 11.81
N PRO A 239 22.85 9.22 11.03
CA PRO A 239 22.53 8.31 9.93
C PRO A 239 21.88 7.00 10.38
N ILE A 240 22.27 6.46 11.53
CA ILE A 240 21.65 5.26 12.10
C ILE A 240 20.22 5.57 12.53
N ILE A 241 20.00 6.68 13.26
CA ILE A 241 18.66 7.11 13.65
C ILE A 241 17.78 7.33 12.42
N ALA A 242 18.27 8.03 11.38
CA ALA A 242 17.51 8.26 10.15
C ALA A 242 17.15 6.95 9.43
N THR A 243 18.05 5.96 9.43
CA THR A 243 17.79 4.63 8.88
C THR A 243 16.68 3.90 9.66
N ILE A 244 16.76 3.92 11.00
CA ILE A 244 15.74 3.32 11.87
C ILE A 244 14.39 4.01 11.66
N VAL A 245 14.37 5.34 11.65
CA VAL A 245 13.15 6.13 11.42
C VAL A 245 12.53 5.76 10.07
N LEU A 246 13.30 5.79 8.97
CA LEU A 246 12.76 5.41 7.66
C LEU A 246 12.22 3.98 7.66
N PHE A 247 12.96 3.02 8.22
CA PHE A 247 12.49 1.64 8.30
C PHE A 247 11.20 1.52 9.12
N SER A 248 11.12 2.16 10.29
CA SER A 248 9.91 2.20 11.12
C SER A 248 8.72 2.77 10.36
N MET A 249 8.92 3.84 9.57
CA MET A 249 7.86 4.41 8.74
C MET A 249 7.38 3.42 7.66
N TYR A 250 8.30 2.63 7.08
CA TYR A 250 7.97 1.57 6.13
C TYR A 250 7.22 0.41 6.80
N MET A 251 7.47 0.10 8.07
CA MET A 251 6.73 -0.95 8.79
C MET A 251 5.27 -0.60 9.07
N ILE A 252 4.90 0.68 9.04
CA ILE A 252 3.50 1.08 9.20
C ILE A 252 2.80 0.89 7.85
N PRO A 253 1.73 0.06 7.76
CA PRO A 253 1.07 -0.25 6.49
C PRO A 253 0.74 1.00 5.68
N HIS A 254 0.98 0.93 4.37
CA HIS A 254 0.65 2.02 3.45
C HIS A 254 -0.85 2.32 3.53
N SER A 255 -1.22 3.60 3.42
CA SER A 255 -2.63 4.01 3.32
C SER A 255 -3.49 3.80 4.58
N MET A 256 -2.90 3.55 5.76
CA MET A 256 -3.65 3.74 7.02
C MET A 256 -3.97 5.23 7.19
N GLY A 257 -5.26 5.58 7.34
CA GLY A 257 -5.70 6.97 7.46
C GLY A 257 -5.64 7.79 6.16
N GLY A 258 -5.49 7.17 5.00
CA GLY A 258 -5.44 7.87 3.72
C GLY A 258 -6.83 8.30 3.18
N SER A 259 -6.85 9.09 2.11
CA SER A 259 -8.03 9.70 1.46
C SER A 259 -9.30 8.84 1.37
N GLU A 260 -10.37 9.25 2.04
CA GLU A 260 -11.69 8.61 2.03
C GLU A 260 -12.74 9.62 1.55
N LEU A 261 -13.54 9.22 0.57
CA LEU A 261 -14.68 10.03 0.14
C LEU A 261 -15.74 10.05 1.25
N ASP A 262 -16.08 11.25 1.69
CA ASP A 262 -17.18 11.46 2.61
C ASP A 262 -18.50 11.44 1.81
N ASN A 263 -19.33 10.44 2.10
CA ASN A 263 -20.56 10.19 1.34
C ASN A 263 -21.65 11.25 1.58
N GLU A 264 -21.58 12.02 2.67
CA GLU A 264 -22.54 13.08 2.98
C GLU A 264 -22.18 14.39 2.28
N THR A 265 -20.89 14.72 2.23
CA THR A 265 -20.40 15.99 1.68
C THR A 265 -19.86 15.89 0.25
N GLY A 266 -19.61 14.66 -0.23
CA GLY A 266 -18.97 14.40 -1.52
C GLY A 266 -17.50 14.83 -1.59
N LYS A 267 -16.89 15.19 -0.47
CA LYS A 267 -15.50 15.65 -0.40
C LYS A 267 -14.56 14.55 0.07
N VAL A 268 -13.33 14.59 -0.39
CA VAL A 268 -12.28 13.68 0.10
C VAL A 268 -11.80 14.18 1.46
N THR A 269 -11.84 13.31 2.46
CA THR A 269 -11.40 13.56 3.84
C THR A 269 -10.26 12.61 4.21
N THR A 270 -9.42 12.98 5.17
CA THR A 270 -8.22 12.21 5.55
C THR A 270 -8.08 12.06 7.06
N GLY A 271 -7.31 11.07 7.51
CA GLY A 271 -7.13 10.74 8.92
C GLY A 271 -7.98 9.56 9.40
N ILE A 272 -7.80 9.18 10.67
CA ILE A 272 -8.60 8.14 11.33
C ILE A 272 -9.88 8.81 11.83
N LYS A 273 -11.03 8.43 11.26
CA LYS A 273 -12.33 8.58 11.92
C LYS A 273 -12.55 7.35 12.80
#